data_AF-A0A2S6U5B8-F1
#
_entry.id   AF-A0A2S6U5B8-F1
#
_cell.length_a   1.000
_cell.length_b   1.000
_cell.length_c   1.000
_cell.angle_alpha   90.00
_cell.angle_beta   90.00
_cell.angle_gamma   90.00
#
_symmetry.space_group_name_H-M   'P 1'
#
loop_
_entity.id
_entity.type
_entity.pdbx_description
1 polymer ?
#
loop_
_entity_poly.entity_id
_entity_poly.type
_entity_poly.pdbx_seq_one_letter_code
_entity_poly.pdbx_strand_id
1 'polypeptide(L)'
;MGVGSANERLLDQVSAFEADLVIFIHADVIRPVTLGQLKDRFPGVKFAQVGVDPLFMPGNVQRLNTKSPHLDATFMTTAGESLKKISSGRPAYYIPNIVDSGIETGQAFDAVCDIDLLFVCGSFDREGGDPRQARINLIRERLPDINFPYHVDHEKSGLWGADQMWPQPVA
;
A
#
# COMPACT_ATOMS: atom_id res chain seq x y z
N MET A 1 -17.63 -0.66 -12.62
CA MET A 1 -17.89 0.50 -13.51
C MET A 1 -16.73 0.65 -14.48
N GLY A 2 -17.00 1.04 -15.73
CA GLY A 2 -15.93 1.30 -16.70
C GLY A 2 -15.23 2.64 -16.46
N VAL A 3 -14.05 2.83 -17.08
CA VAL A 3 -13.22 4.04 -16.94
C VAL A 3 -14.00 5.32 -17.24
N GLY A 4 -14.76 5.39 -18.35
CA GLY A 4 -15.54 6.58 -18.71
C GLY A 4 -16.54 6.98 -17.64
N SER A 5 -17.41 6.03 -17.26
CA SER A 5 -18.44 6.23 -16.23
C SER A 5 -17.86 6.65 -14.87
N ALA A 6 -16.70 6.12 -14.47
CA ALA A 6 -16.05 6.53 -13.22
C ALA A 6 -15.61 8.02 -13.25
N ASN A 7 -15.10 8.49 -14.38
CA ASN A 7 -14.64 9.88 -14.53
C ASN A 7 -15.80 10.87 -14.61
N GLU A 8 -16.90 10.53 -15.30
CA GLU A 8 -18.12 11.33 -15.34
C GLU A 8 -18.73 11.46 -13.94
N ARG A 9 -18.93 10.33 -13.25
CA ARG A 9 -19.49 10.34 -11.89
C ARG A 9 -18.62 11.13 -10.92
N LEU A 10 -17.29 11.09 -11.04
CA LEU A 10 -16.40 11.89 -10.20
C LEU A 10 -16.69 13.39 -10.31
N LEU A 11 -16.89 13.91 -11.53
CA LEU A 11 -17.21 15.33 -11.74
C LEU A 11 -18.54 15.71 -11.07
N ASP A 12 -19.54 14.85 -11.17
CA ASP A 12 -20.85 15.07 -10.56
C ASP A 12 -20.78 15.03 -9.03
N GLN A 13 -20.07 14.06 -8.47
CA GLN A 13 -19.93 13.90 -7.01
C GLN A 13 -19.20 15.09 -6.38
N VAL A 14 -18.09 15.55 -6.97
CA VAL A 14 -17.37 16.73 -6.44
C VAL A 14 -18.27 17.97 -6.43
N SER A 15 -19.12 18.13 -7.47
CA SER A 15 -20.10 19.21 -7.50
C SER A 15 -21.17 19.10 -6.41
N ALA A 16 -21.62 17.87 -6.11
CA ALA A 16 -22.74 17.63 -5.19
C ALA A 16 -22.33 17.69 -3.71
N PHE A 17 -21.10 17.28 -3.40
CA PHE A 17 -20.58 17.28 -2.03
C PHE A 17 -20.02 18.63 -1.58
N GLU A 18 -19.82 19.58 -2.51
CA GLU A 18 -19.20 20.89 -2.22
C GLU A 18 -17.90 20.74 -1.42
N ALA A 19 -17.09 19.73 -1.77
CA ALA A 19 -15.92 19.35 -0.97
C ALA A 19 -14.80 20.39 -1.06
N ASP A 20 -14.18 20.75 0.07
CA ASP A 20 -12.98 21.59 0.09
C ASP A 20 -11.69 20.83 -0.28
N LEU A 21 -11.69 19.50 -0.11
CA LEU A 21 -10.55 18.62 -0.34
C LEU A 21 -11.02 17.28 -0.91
N VAL A 22 -10.33 16.82 -1.96
CA VAL A 22 -10.50 15.49 -2.54
C VAL A 22 -9.16 14.75 -2.52
N ILE A 23 -9.15 13.55 -1.93
CA ILE A 23 -7.97 12.69 -1.83
C ILE A 23 -8.16 11.45 -2.70
N PHE A 24 -7.21 11.22 -3.61
CA PHE A 24 -7.17 10.06 -4.50
C PHE A 24 -6.26 8.97 -3.93
N ILE A 25 -6.84 7.81 -3.59
CA ILE A 25 -6.11 6.61 -3.14
C ILE A 25 -6.43 5.47 -4.11
N HIS A 26 -5.42 4.85 -4.73
CA HIS A 26 -5.60 3.81 -5.77
C HIS A 26 -6.63 4.17 -6.87
N ALA A 27 -6.62 5.44 -7.29
CA ALA A 27 -7.59 5.97 -8.24
C ALA A 27 -7.16 5.71 -9.70
N ASP A 28 -6.61 4.53 -10.02
CA ASP A 28 -5.96 4.22 -11.30
C ASP A 28 -6.83 4.54 -12.53
N VAL A 29 -8.15 4.32 -12.41
CA VAL A 29 -9.14 4.57 -13.48
C VAL A 29 -9.44 6.05 -13.74
N ILE A 30 -9.05 6.96 -12.85
CA ILE A 30 -9.25 8.40 -13.05
C ILE A 30 -8.18 8.95 -13.98
N ARG A 31 -8.61 9.61 -15.06
CA ARG A 31 -7.73 10.07 -16.14
C ARG A 31 -7.23 11.49 -15.86
N PRO A 32 -6.00 11.85 -16.30
CA PRO A 32 -5.46 13.21 -16.14
C PRO A 32 -6.37 14.32 -16.69
N VAL A 33 -7.04 14.08 -17.83
CA VAL A 33 -8.01 15.02 -18.41
C VAL A 33 -9.14 15.38 -17.44
N THR A 34 -9.65 14.41 -16.68
CA THR A 34 -10.72 14.63 -15.71
C THR A 34 -10.22 15.40 -14.49
N LEU A 35 -8.96 15.18 -14.08
CA LEU A 35 -8.33 16.01 -13.04
C LEU A 35 -8.17 17.47 -13.49
N GLY A 36 -7.81 17.71 -14.76
CA GLY A 36 -7.81 19.05 -15.35
C GLY A 36 -9.19 19.72 -15.28
N GLN A 37 -10.24 19.01 -15.71
CA GLN A 37 -11.62 19.50 -15.64
C GLN A 37 -12.06 19.84 -14.21
N LEU A 38 -11.66 19.04 -13.22
CA LEU A 38 -11.93 19.31 -11.81
C LEU A 38 -11.27 20.61 -11.34
N LYS A 39 -10.00 20.83 -11.68
CA LYS A 39 -9.29 22.07 -11.33
C LYS A 39 -9.93 23.30 -11.96
N ASP A 40 -10.37 23.18 -13.21
CA ASP A 40 -11.00 24.30 -13.94
C ASP A 40 -12.38 24.62 -13.37
N ARG A 41 -13.19 23.59 -13.06
CA ARG A 41 -14.56 23.76 -12.54
C ARG A 41 -14.60 24.15 -11.06
N PHE A 42 -13.61 23.71 -10.28
CA PHE A 42 -13.59 23.86 -8.82
C PHE A 42 -12.24 24.43 -8.33
N PRO A 43 -11.86 25.67 -8.70
CA PRO A 43 -10.54 26.22 -8.42
C PRO A 43 -10.24 26.42 -6.92
N GLY A 44 -11.28 26.48 -6.08
CA GLY A 44 -11.14 26.58 -4.62
C GLY A 44 -10.80 25.24 -3.94
N VAL A 45 -11.10 24.12 -4.59
CA VAL A 45 -10.96 22.77 -4.02
C VAL A 45 -9.52 22.32 -4.12
N LYS A 46 -9.02 21.66 -3.05
CA LYS A 46 -7.70 21.02 -3.05
C LYS A 46 -7.80 19.59 -3.53
N PHE A 47 -6.89 19.20 -4.42
CA PHE A 47 -6.81 17.86 -4.97
C PHE A 47 -5.47 17.25 -4.61
N ALA A 48 -5.46 16.12 -3.92
CA ALA A 48 -4.23 15.41 -3.56
C ALA A 48 -4.33 13.92 -3.89
N GLN A 49 -3.20 13.26 -4.09
CA GLN A 49 -3.15 11.80 -4.18
C GLN A 49 -2.30 11.21 -3.05
N VAL A 50 -2.62 9.98 -2.65
CA VAL A 50 -1.84 9.16 -1.75
C VAL A 50 -1.43 7.88 -2.47
N GLY A 51 -0.13 7.64 -2.59
CA GLY A 51 0.41 6.36 -3.04
C GLY A 51 0.90 5.53 -1.87
N VAL A 52 0.37 4.32 -1.76
CA VAL A 52 0.78 3.34 -0.73
C VAL A 52 1.69 2.25 -1.28
N ASP A 53 1.74 2.11 -2.61
CA ASP A 53 2.66 1.20 -3.29
C ASP A 53 4.10 1.73 -3.23
N PRO A 54 5.10 0.86 -3.03
CA PRO A 54 6.49 1.28 -2.93
C PRO A 54 6.99 1.91 -4.23
N LEU A 55 7.82 2.97 -4.11
CA LEU A 55 8.37 3.67 -5.29
C LEU A 55 9.40 2.87 -6.09
N PHE A 56 9.90 1.76 -5.55
CA PHE A 56 10.77 0.84 -6.29
C PHE A 56 9.98 -0.19 -7.13
N MET A 57 8.66 -0.25 -6.98
CA MET A 57 7.82 -1.10 -7.81
C MET A 57 7.87 -0.60 -9.28
N PRO A 58 8.14 -1.49 -10.25
CA PRO A 58 8.13 -1.12 -11.67
C PRO A 58 6.83 -0.41 -12.08
N GLY A 59 6.96 0.68 -12.83
CA GLY A 59 5.82 1.45 -13.34
C GLY A 59 5.12 2.38 -12.34
N ASN A 60 5.29 2.19 -11.03
CA ASN A 60 4.57 2.98 -10.01
C ASN A 60 4.90 4.48 -10.08
N VAL A 61 6.19 4.83 -10.18
CA VAL A 61 6.64 6.23 -10.35
C VAL A 61 6.02 6.88 -11.59
N GLN A 62 6.04 6.16 -12.72
CA GLN A 62 5.48 6.66 -13.98
C GLN A 62 3.99 6.96 -13.82
N ARG A 63 3.25 6.03 -13.22
CA ARG A 63 1.82 6.13 -12.97
C ARG A 63 1.47 7.31 -12.08
N LEU A 64 2.16 7.49 -10.96
CA LEU A 64 1.98 8.65 -10.06
C LEU A 64 2.19 9.98 -10.81
N ASN A 65 3.27 10.05 -11.60
CA ASN A 65 3.62 11.25 -12.36
C ASN A 65 2.64 11.58 -13.50
N THR A 66 1.79 10.64 -13.94
CA THR A 66 0.71 10.97 -14.88
C THR A 66 -0.33 11.93 -14.28
N LYS A 67 -0.49 11.92 -12.95
CA LYS A 67 -1.52 12.70 -12.22
C LYS A 67 -0.92 13.84 -11.43
N SER A 68 0.31 13.69 -10.91
CA SER A 68 0.97 14.71 -10.08
C SER A 68 0.82 16.15 -10.62
N PRO A 69 1.00 16.44 -11.94
CA PRO A 69 0.88 17.81 -12.46
C PRO A 69 -0.48 18.47 -12.25
N HIS A 70 -1.55 17.66 -12.14
CA HIS A 70 -2.94 18.10 -11.98
C HIS A 70 -3.39 18.11 -10.51
N LEU A 71 -2.50 17.84 -9.57
CA LEU A 71 -2.79 17.78 -8.15
C LEU A 71 -1.99 18.86 -7.41
N ASP A 72 -2.49 19.26 -6.25
CA ASP A 72 -1.85 20.23 -5.37
C ASP A 72 -0.74 19.60 -4.53
N ALA A 73 -0.88 18.32 -4.17
CA ALA A 73 0.15 17.56 -3.48
C ALA A 73 0.07 16.06 -3.78
N THR A 74 1.22 15.38 -3.65
CA THR A 74 1.30 13.92 -3.61
C THR A 74 1.84 13.49 -2.26
N PHE A 75 1.17 12.54 -1.62
CA PHE A 75 1.63 11.92 -0.38
C PHE A 75 2.05 10.47 -0.66
N MET A 76 3.12 10.01 -0.03
CA MET A 76 3.61 8.65 -0.18
C MET A 76 3.99 8.03 1.16
N THR A 77 3.80 6.72 1.24
CA THR A 77 4.25 5.88 2.36
C THR A 77 5.71 5.46 2.23
N THR A 78 6.32 5.70 1.07
CA THR A 78 7.76 5.59 0.88
C THR A 78 8.44 6.92 1.23
N ALA A 79 9.32 6.92 2.23
CA ALA A 79 10.08 8.09 2.66
C ALA A 79 11.41 8.27 1.89
N GLY A 80 12.12 9.35 2.22
CA GLY A 80 13.52 9.58 1.83
C GLY A 80 13.71 10.07 0.39
N GLU A 81 14.94 9.91 -0.11
CA GLU A 81 15.40 10.43 -1.41
C GLU A 81 14.54 9.96 -2.60
N SER A 82 13.88 8.81 -2.50
CA SER A 82 12.99 8.31 -3.55
C SER A 82 11.78 9.22 -3.83
N LEU A 83 11.37 10.07 -2.88
CA LEU A 83 10.30 11.05 -3.10
C LEU A 83 10.62 12.04 -4.23
N LYS A 84 11.90 12.31 -4.49
CA LYS A 84 12.33 13.19 -5.59
C LYS A 84 11.90 12.67 -6.97
N LYS A 85 11.57 11.37 -7.09
CA LYS A 85 11.14 10.72 -8.34
C LYS A 85 9.71 11.09 -8.76
N ILE A 86 8.87 11.57 -7.84
CA ILE A 86 7.42 11.71 -8.05
C ILE A 86 6.88 13.14 -7.95
N SER A 87 7.77 14.12 -7.81
CA SER A 87 7.37 15.52 -7.62
C SER A 87 6.77 16.11 -8.89
N SER A 88 7.33 15.85 -10.07
CA SER A 88 6.93 16.50 -11.33
C SER A 88 6.72 18.02 -11.19
N GLY A 89 7.51 18.69 -10.33
CA GLY A 89 7.39 20.12 -10.03
C GLY A 89 6.30 20.50 -9.02
N ARG A 90 5.57 19.53 -8.47
CA ARG A 90 4.57 19.69 -7.41
C ARG A 90 5.10 19.18 -6.06
N PRO A 91 4.52 19.66 -4.95
CA PRO A 91 4.85 19.15 -3.63
C PRO A 91 4.62 17.63 -3.51
N ALA A 92 5.63 16.93 -3.00
CA ALA A 92 5.57 15.51 -2.66
C ALA A 92 6.05 15.31 -1.22
N TYR A 93 5.25 14.61 -0.42
CA TYR A 93 5.47 14.46 1.02
C TYR A 93 5.41 13.00 1.46
N TYR A 94 6.15 12.68 2.52
CA TYR A 94 6.00 11.42 3.22
C TYR A 94 4.81 11.49 4.18
N ILE A 95 3.98 10.45 4.20
CA ILE A 95 3.07 10.13 5.30
C ILE A 95 3.24 8.66 5.65
N PRO A 96 3.39 8.27 6.93
CA PRO A 96 3.43 6.86 7.28
C PRO A 96 2.11 6.17 6.90
N ASN A 97 2.15 4.85 6.73
CA ASN A 97 0.91 4.07 6.75
C ASN A 97 0.16 4.38 8.04
N ILE A 98 -1.14 4.67 7.92
CA ILE A 98 -1.97 4.94 9.09
C ILE A 98 -2.09 3.62 9.85
N VAL A 99 -1.62 3.65 11.09
CA VAL A 99 -1.75 2.54 12.04
C VAL A 99 -2.57 3.03 13.22
N ASP A 100 -3.38 2.14 13.79
CA ASP A 100 -4.12 2.39 15.02
C ASP A 100 -3.38 1.72 16.17
N SER A 101 -2.97 2.48 17.17
CA SER A 101 -2.26 1.95 18.35
C SER A 101 -3.13 1.06 19.23
N GLY A 102 -4.45 1.04 19.03
CA GLY A 102 -5.39 0.12 19.67
C GLY A 102 -5.56 -1.21 18.94
N ILE A 103 -4.93 -1.39 17.78
CA ILE A 103 -4.98 -2.61 16.96
C ILE A 103 -3.58 -3.26 16.96
N GLU A 104 -3.49 -4.59 16.90
CA GLU A 104 -2.23 -5.35 16.94
C GLU A 104 -1.32 -4.97 18.13
N THR A 105 -1.90 -4.84 19.33
CA THR A 105 -1.20 -4.36 20.55
C THR A 105 -0.35 -5.43 21.25
N GLY A 106 -0.21 -6.62 20.66
CA GLY A 106 0.55 -7.72 21.24
C GLY A 106 2.05 -7.41 21.28
N GLN A 107 2.69 -7.69 22.42
CA GLN A 107 4.14 -7.51 22.58
C GLN A 107 4.84 -8.86 22.56
N ALA A 108 5.23 -9.29 21.36
CA ALA A 108 5.89 -10.59 21.16
C ALA A 108 7.24 -10.71 21.90
N PHE A 109 7.91 -9.59 22.18
CA PHE A 109 9.21 -9.60 22.88
C PHE A 109 9.10 -9.87 24.39
N ASP A 110 7.93 -9.70 24.98
CA ASP A 110 7.67 -9.98 26.40
C ASP A 110 7.07 -11.38 26.62
N ALA A 111 6.80 -12.11 25.54
CA ALA A 111 6.20 -13.44 25.57
C ALA A 111 7.26 -14.55 25.44
N VAL A 112 7.10 -15.64 26.19
CA VAL A 112 7.79 -16.90 25.91
C VAL A 112 7.02 -17.59 24.80
N CYS A 113 7.64 -17.70 23.63
CA CYS A 113 7.04 -18.28 22.44
C CYS A 113 7.70 -19.63 22.11
N ASP A 114 6.89 -20.63 21.76
CA ASP A 114 7.41 -21.91 21.25
C ASP A 114 7.96 -21.79 19.83
N ILE A 115 7.60 -20.73 19.09
CA ILE A 115 8.04 -20.43 17.73
C ILE A 115 9.12 -19.35 17.77
N ASP A 116 10.27 -19.66 17.16
CA ASP A 116 11.43 -18.75 17.11
C ASP A 116 11.31 -17.69 16.02
N LEU A 117 10.64 -18.03 14.91
CA LEU A 117 10.43 -17.11 13.78
C LEU A 117 9.06 -17.32 13.17
N LEU A 118 8.29 -16.24 13.08
CA LEU A 118 7.08 -16.14 12.28
C LEU A 118 7.35 -15.21 11.09
N PHE A 119 7.12 -15.69 9.87
CA PHE A 119 7.18 -14.87 8.67
C PHE A 119 5.82 -14.88 7.98
N VAL A 120 5.19 -13.71 7.90
CA VAL A 120 3.88 -13.52 7.27
C VAL A 120 4.04 -12.70 6.00
N CYS A 121 3.58 -13.23 4.87
CA CYS A 121 3.58 -12.54 3.59
C CYS A 121 2.34 -12.97 2.79
N GLY A 122 1.68 -12.03 2.11
CA GLY A 122 0.49 -12.32 1.30
C GLY A 122 0.78 -13.26 0.12
N SER A 123 1.93 -13.08 -0.54
CA SER A 123 2.50 -13.99 -1.55
C SER A 123 3.92 -13.54 -1.89
N PHE A 124 4.79 -14.45 -2.33
CA PHE A 124 5.98 -14.04 -3.07
C PHE A 124 5.65 -13.78 -4.54
N ASP A 125 6.60 -13.21 -5.26
CA ASP A 125 6.49 -13.03 -6.71
C ASP A 125 6.27 -14.37 -7.43
N ARG A 126 5.25 -14.43 -8.26
CA ARG A 126 4.84 -15.65 -8.98
C ARG A 126 5.88 -16.07 -10.02
N GLU A 127 6.68 -15.12 -10.52
CA GLU A 127 7.74 -15.38 -11.49
C GLU A 127 9.08 -15.78 -10.83
N GLY A 128 9.11 -15.87 -9.49
CA GLY A 128 10.30 -16.12 -8.72
C GLY A 128 11.21 -14.89 -8.58
N GLY A 129 12.28 -15.02 -7.80
CA GLY A 129 13.25 -13.93 -7.61
C GLY A 129 12.88 -12.92 -6.52
N ASP A 130 11.83 -13.18 -5.73
CA ASP A 130 11.52 -12.37 -4.57
C ASP A 130 12.65 -12.45 -3.53
N PRO A 131 13.33 -11.35 -3.19
CA PRO A 131 14.44 -11.36 -2.25
C PRO A 131 14.02 -11.83 -0.85
N ARG A 132 12.73 -11.73 -0.49
CA ARG A 132 12.18 -12.23 0.76
C ARG A 132 12.22 -13.75 0.81
N GLN A 133 11.85 -14.42 -0.29
CA GLN A 133 11.88 -15.88 -0.38
C GLN A 133 13.32 -16.41 -0.27
N ALA A 134 14.25 -15.79 -1.00
CA ALA A 134 15.67 -16.13 -0.91
C ALA A 134 16.22 -15.95 0.52
N ARG A 135 15.81 -14.88 1.22
CA ARG A 135 16.19 -14.64 2.61
C ARG A 135 15.66 -15.71 3.55
N ILE A 136 14.39 -16.11 3.41
CA ILE A 136 13.78 -17.16 4.23
C ILE A 136 14.49 -18.51 4.03
N ASN A 137 14.82 -18.86 2.79
CA ASN A 137 15.57 -20.08 2.49
C ASN A 137 16.96 -20.06 3.14
N LEU A 138 17.67 -18.93 3.07
CA LEU A 138 18.99 -18.77 3.70
C LEU A 138 18.92 -18.89 5.24
N ILE A 139 17.90 -18.33 5.87
CA ILE A 139 17.71 -18.46 7.33
C ILE A 139 17.59 -19.93 7.71
N ARG A 140 16.79 -20.70 6.98
CA ARG A 140 16.60 -22.14 7.23
C ARG A 140 17.87 -22.95 7.01
N GLU A 141 18.64 -22.63 5.97
CA GLU A 141 19.91 -23.29 5.71
C GLU A 141 20.92 -23.04 6.84
N ARG A 142 20.96 -21.82 7.37
CA ARG A 142 21.97 -21.40 8.34
C ARG A 142 21.59 -21.64 9.79
N LEU A 143 20.30 -21.75 10.07
CA LEU A 143 19.73 -21.94 11.40
C LEU A 143 18.75 -23.12 11.37
N PRO A 144 19.23 -24.37 11.23
CA PRO A 144 18.35 -25.54 11.14
C PRO A 144 17.60 -25.86 12.44
N ASP A 145 18.09 -25.34 13.57
CA ASP A 145 17.58 -25.68 14.90
C ASP A 145 16.46 -24.76 15.40
N ILE A 146 16.13 -23.68 14.66
CA ILE A 146 15.03 -22.79 15.06
C ILE A 146 13.67 -23.40 14.72
N ASN A 147 12.70 -23.27 15.62
CA ASN A 147 11.32 -23.62 15.36
C ASN A 147 10.67 -22.55 14.47
N PHE A 148 10.75 -22.78 13.15
CA PHE A 148 10.18 -21.92 12.12
C PHE A 148 9.16 -22.69 11.26
N PRO A 149 7.89 -22.79 11.69
CA PRO A 149 6.85 -23.47 10.93
C PRO A 149 6.50 -22.71 9.64
N TYR A 150 6.51 -23.42 8.52
CA TYR A 150 6.30 -22.85 7.19
C TYR A 150 4.82 -22.87 6.81
N HIS A 151 4.18 -21.69 6.78
CA HIS A 151 2.77 -21.55 6.40
C HIS A 151 2.55 -20.65 5.18
N VAL A 152 3.61 -20.17 4.52
CA VAL A 152 3.51 -19.28 3.37
C VAL A 152 4.10 -19.98 2.15
N ASP A 153 3.28 -20.76 1.46
CA ASP A 153 3.60 -21.37 0.18
C ASP A 153 2.90 -20.59 -0.95
N HIS A 154 3.43 -20.60 -2.17
CA HIS A 154 2.66 -20.15 -3.33
C HIS A 154 1.50 -21.08 -3.65
N GLU A 155 1.64 -22.37 -3.29
CA GLU A 155 0.65 -23.41 -3.59
C GLU A 155 -0.44 -23.52 -2.52
N LYS A 156 -0.10 -23.22 -1.26
CA LYS A 156 -1.07 -23.11 -0.17
C LYS A 156 -1.41 -21.64 -0.02
N SER A 157 -2.63 -21.26 -0.39
CA SER A 157 -3.18 -19.93 -0.13
C SER A 157 -2.77 -19.40 1.25
N GLY A 158 -2.45 -18.11 1.35
CA GLY A 158 -2.04 -17.50 2.62
C GLY A 158 -3.00 -17.81 3.77
N LEU A 159 -2.52 -17.72 5.00
CA LEU A 159 -3.39 -17.84 6.17
C LEU A 159 -4.38 -16.67 6.21
N TRP A 160 -5.67 -16.96 6.36
CA TRP A 160 -6.74 -15.96 6.40
C TRP A 160 -7.61 -16.14 7.63
N GLY A 161 -7.95 -15.04 8.32
CA GLY A 161 -8.94 -15.03 9.38
C GLY A 161 -8.60 -15.98 10.54
N ALA A 162 -9.48 -16.95 10.81
CA ALA A 162 -9.30 -17.91 11.91
C ALA A 162 -8.08 -18.83 11.72
N ASP A 163 -7.63 -19.08 10.49
CA ASP A 163 -6.43 -19.88 10.21
C ASP A 163 -5.14 -19.12 10.57
N GLN A 164 -5.24 -17.79 10.73
CA GLN A 164 -4.17 -16.93 11.23
C GLN A 164 -4.18 -16.84 12.77
N MET A 165 -5.32 -17.16 13.40
CA MET A 165 -5.49 -17.13 14.85
C MET A 165 -5.01 -18.47 15.43
N TRP A 166 -3.97 -18.42 16.26
CA TRP A 166 -3.47 -19.58 17.00
C TRP A 166 -4.62 -20.32 17.70
N PRO A 167 -4.62 -21.67 17.76
CA PRO A 167 -5.59 -22.39 18.59
C PRO A 167 -5.56 -21.81 19.99
N GLN A 168 -6.72 -21.31 20.45
CA GLN A 168 -6.85 -20.80 21.81
C GLN A 168 -6.32 -21.87 22.78
N PRO A 169 -5.52 -21.50 23.80
CA PRO A 169 -5.06 -22.46 24.78
C PRO A 169 -6.29 -23.18 25.34
N VAL A 170 -6.27 -24.50 25.22
CA VAL A 170 -7.33 -25.36 25.78
C VAL A 170 -7.27 -25.15 27.29
N ALA A 171 -8.35 -24.61 27.85
CA ALA A 171 -8.51 -24.44 29.29
C ALA A 171 -8.53 -25.78 30.03
#